data_AF-A0A1S3A513-F1
#
_entry.id   AF-A0A1S3A513-F1
#
_cell.length_a   1.000
_cell.length_b   1.000
_cell.length_c   1.000
_cell.angle_alpha   90.00
_cell.angle_beta   90.00
_cell.angle_gamma   90.00
#
_symmetry.space_group_name_H-M   'P 1'
#
loop_
_entity.id
_entity.type
_entity.pdbx_description
1 polymer ?
#
loop_
_entity_poly.entity_id
_entity_poly.type
_entity_poly.pdbx_seq_one_letter_code
_entity_poly.pdbx_strand_id
1 'polypeptide(L)'
;MAMTLGYWDIRGLAHAIRLLLEYTGSNYVEKMYTMGDAPDYDRSQWLNEKFKLGLDFPNLPYLIDGSHRLTQSNAILRYIARKHNLCGETEEEKIRVDVLVNQAMDTSNELATVCYSPDFEKLKPEYLNRIPEMMTCYSEFLGKRPWFAGDKLTFVDFLAYDILDLHRIFEPTCLDAFWNLRDFITRVEGLSKISAYMKSSRFLAGPLYTKIAVWGGK
;
A
#
# COMPACT_ATOMS: atom_id res chain seq x y z
N MET A 1 -22.10 -2.14 -12.10
CA MET A 1 -21.12 -1.31 -12.83
C MET A 1 -19.75 -1.58 -12.23
N ALA A 2 -18.68 -1.47 -13.01
CA ALA A 2 -17.32 -1.61 -12.47
C ALA A 2 -16.99 -0.42 -11.56
N MET A 3 -16.27 -0.67 -10.46
CA MET A 3 -15.69 0.39 -9.64
C MET A 3 -14.57 1.09 -10.42
N THR A 4 -14.29 2.36 -10.13
CA THR A 4 -13.14 3.09 -10.72
C THR A 4 -12.16 3.47 -9.63
N LEU A 5 -10.95 2.92 -9.67
CA LEU A 5 -9.82 3.35 -8.84
C LEU A 5 -9.00 4.40 -9.60
N GLY A 6 -8.85 5.58 -9.03
CA GLY A 6 -8.00 6.64 -9.59
C GLY A 6 -6.72 6.79 -8.79
N TYR A 7 -5.57 6.72 -9.48
CA TYR A 7 -4.26 6.98 -8.87
C TYR A 7 -3.23 7.38 -9.93
N TRP A 8 -2.05 7.80 -9.48
CA TRP A 8 -0.89 7.93 -10.36
C TRP A 8 -0.50 6.57 -10.95
N ASP A 9 0.10 6.60 -12.13
CA ASP A 9 0.70 5.44 -12.81
C ASP A 9 2.01 5.00 -12.14
N ILE A 10 1.93 4.70 -10.85
CA ILE A 10 3.00 4.22 -9.98
C ILE A 10 2.40 3.20 -8.99
N ARG A 11 3.24 2.45 -8.27
CA ARG A 11 2.82 1.61 -7.13
C ARG A 11 2.15 2.45 -6.03
N GLY A 12 2.93 3.29 -5.35
CA GLY A 12 2.52 4.23 -4.29
C GLY A 12 1.45 3.72 -3.33
N LEU A 13 0.60 4.63 -2.85
CA LEU A 13 -0.45 4.37 -1.86
C LEU A 13 -1.61 3.49 -2.39
N ALA A 14 -1.64 3.18 -3.69
CA ALA A 14 -2.68 2.36 -4.29
C ALA A 14 -2.35 0.86 -4.30
N HIS A 15 -1.12 0.46 -3.96
CA HIS A 15 -0.70 -0.94 -4.08
C HIS A 15 -1.55 -1.90 -3.24
N ALA A 16 -1.71 -1.63 -1.95
CA ALA A 16 -2.59 -2.41 -1.08
C ALA A 16 -4.05 -2.44 -1.56
N ILE A 17 -4.54 -1.34 -2.17
CA ILE A 17 -5.91 -1.27 -2.72
C ILE A 17 -6.06 -2.19 -3.93
N ARG A 18 -5.10 -2.15 -4.87
CA ARG A 18 -5.09 -3.03 -6.05
C ARG A 18 -5.07 -4.50 -5.65
N LEU A 19 -4.18 -4.87 -4.71
CA LEU A 19 -4.11 -6.23 -4.18
C LEU A 19 -5.44 -6.66 -3.55
N LEU A 20 -6.07 -5.80 -2.74
CA LEU A 20 -7.35 -6.11 -2.11
C LEU A 20 -8.49 -6.25 -3.13
N LEU A 21 -8.54 -5.41 -4.16
CA LEU A 21 -9.52 -5.52 -5.25
C LEU A 21 -9.36 -6.84 -6.02
N GLU A 22 -8.13 -7.24 -6.33
CA GLU A 22 -7.83 -8.50 -7.01
C GLU A 22 -8.15 -9.72 -6.12
N TYR A 23 -7.78 -9.66 -4.84
CA TYR A 23 -8.10 -10.72 -3.87
C TYR A 23 -9.61 -10.95 -3.72
N THR A 24 -10.37 -9.86 -3.62
CA THR A 24 -11.83 -9.90 -3.47
C THR A 24 -12.57 -10.25 -4.77
N GLY A 25 -11.86 -10.36 -5.89
CA GLY A 25 -12.47 -10.59 -7.20
C GLY A 25 -13.37 -9.44 -7.65
N SER A 26 -13.08 -8.23 -7.16
CA SER A 26 -13.85 -7.03 -7.44
C SER A 26 -13.81 -6.69 -8.93
N ASN A 27 -14.95 -6.27 -9.50
CA ASN A 27 -14.99 -5.72 -10.85
C ASN A 27 -14.61 -4.24 -10.80
N TYR A 28 -13.42 -3.89 -11.29
CA TYR A 28 -12.90 -2.52 -11.28
C TYR A 28 -12.12 -2.18 -12.55
N VAL A 29 -12.02 -0.89 -12.83
CA VAL A 29 -11.11 -0.30 -13.82
C VAL A 29 -10.22 0.72 -13.12
N GLU A 30 -9.02 0.93 -13.66
CA GLU A 30 -8.11 1.96 -13.16
C GLU A 30 -8.08 3.18 -14.08
N LYS A 31 -8.20 4.37 -13.48
CA LYS A 31 -7.84 5.64 -14.10
C LYS A 31 -6.43 5.98 -13.62
N MET A 32 -5.45 5.68 -14.47
CA MET A 32 -4.05 6.00 -14.21
C MET A 32 -3.74 7.40 -14.73
N TYR A 33 -3.27 8.27 -13.86
CA TYR A 33 -2.77 9.59 -14.21
C TYR A 33 -1.26 9.52 -14.40
N THR A 34 -0.74 10.06 -15.50
CA THR A 34 0.70 10.12 -15.74
C THR A 34 1.25 11.49 -15.35
N MET A 35 2.32 11.51 -14.56
CA MET A 35 3.10 12.72 -14.30
C MET A 35 4.09 12.93 -15.45
N GLY A 36 4.18 14.16 -15.96
CA GLY A 36 5.17 14.57 -16.95
C GLY A 36 6.61 14.40 -16.46
N ASP A 37 7.56 14.51 -17.37
CA ASP A 37 8.98 14.40 -17.04
C ASP A 37 9.56 15.68 -16.43
N ALA A 38 10.76 15.56 -15.87
CA ALA A 38 11.51 16.70 -15.37
C ALA A 38 11.85 17.69 -16.50
N PRO A 39 11.97 19.00 -16.21
CA PRO A 39 11.84 19.61 -14.88
C PRO A 39 10.39 19.98 -14.50
N ASP A 40 9.45 19.91 -15.43
CA ASP A 40 8.10 20.47 -15.28
C ASP A 40 7.18 19.60 -14.43
N TYR A 41 7.38 18.27 -14.48
CA TYR A 41 6.57 17.29 -13.76
C TYR A 41 5.06 17.51 -13.93
N ASP A 42 4.61 17.75 -15.16
CA ASP A 42 3.23 18.14 -15.47
C ASP A 42 2.21 17.20 -14.82
N ARG A 43 1.21 17.79 -14.16
CA ARG A 43 0.12 17.08 -13.47
C ARG A 43 -1.24 17.38 -14.10
N SER A 44 -1.27 17.99 -15.27
CA SER A 44 -2.49 18.46 -15.93
C SER A 44 -3.56 17.38 -16.07
N GLN A 45 -3.18 16.14 -16.37
CA GLN A 45 -4.13 15.02 -16.48
C GLN A 45 -5.01 14.88 -15.22
N TRP A 46 -4.40 14.97 -14.03
CA TRP A 46 -5.14 14.93 -12.77
C TRP A 46 -5.82 16.28 -12.47
N LEU A 47 -5.07 17.38 -12.56
CA LEU A 47 -5.56 18.70 -12.16
C LEU A 47 -6.79 19.14 -12.98
N ASN A 48 -6.90 18.72 -14.23
CA ASN A 48 -8.03 19.02 -15.11
C ASN A 48 -9.33 18.29 -14.72
N GLU A 49 -9.24 17.16 -14.02
CA GLU A 49 -10.37 16.34 -13.58
C GLU A 49 -10.65 16.46 -12.07
N LYS A 50 -9.66 16.86 -11.27
CA LYS A 50 -9.66 16.85 -9.79
C LYS A 50 -10.99 17.30 -9.15
N PHE A 51 -11.52 18.43 -9.59
CA PHE A 51 -12.73 19.04 -9.02
C PHE A 51 -14.03 18.69 -9.77
N LYS A 52 -13.98 17.78 -10.75
CA LYS A 52 -15.12 17.40 -11.61
C LYS A 52 -15.69 16.01 -11.30
N LEU A 53 -15.08 15.29 -10.35
CA LEU A 53 -15.44 13.91 -10.02
C LEU A 53 -16.49 13.76 -8.90
N GLY A 54 -16.89 14.88 -8.27
CA GLY A 54 -17.82 14.88 -7.13
C GLY A 54 -17.22 14.28 -5.85
N LEU A 55 -15.91 14.40 -5.67
CA LEU A 55 -15.22 13.99 -4.44
C LEU A 55 -15.37 15.08 -3.38
N ASP A 56 -15.71 14.72 -2.14
CA ASP A 56 -15.83 15.69 -1.03
C ASP A 56 -14.48 16.34 -0.70
N PHE A 57 -13.41 15.53 -0.69
CA PHE A 57 -12.03 15.97 -0.48
C PHE A 57 -11.14 15.52 -1.65
N PRO A 58 -11.13 16.24 -2.80
CA PRO A 58 -10.45 15.79 -4.02
C PRO A 58 -8.97 15.41 -3.82
N ASN A 59 -8.66 14.12 -3.91
CA ASN A 59 -7.32 13.59 -3.67
C ASN A 59 -7.09 12.26 -4.42
N LEU A 60 -5.84 11.79 -4.42
CA LEU A 60 -5.43 10.48 -4.93
C LEU A 60 -4.82 9.64 -3.78
N PRO A 61 -5.17 8.35 -3.63
CA PRO A 61 -6.14 7.62 -4.44
C PRO A 61 -7.59 8.02 -4.16
N TYR A 62 -8.45 7.80 -5.16
CA TYR A 62 -9.91 7.81 -5.01
C TYR A 62 -10.52 6.50 -5.48
N LEU A 63 -11.68 6.14 -4.93
CA LEU A 63 -12.52 5.05 -5.42
C LEU A 63 -13.94 5.57 -5.70
N ILE A 64 -14.45 5.26 -6.89
CA ILE A 64 -15.83 5.53 -7.28
C ILE A 64 -16.56 4.20 -7.42
N ASP A 65 -17.65 4.03 -6.68
CA ASP A 65 -18.54 2.87 -6.80
C ASP A 65 -20.01 3.30 -6.72
N GLY A 66 -20.71 3.27 -7.85
CA GLY A 66 -22.08 3.75 -7.95
C GLY A 66 -22.19 5.21 -7.53
N SER A 67 -22.92 5.49 -6.44
CA SER A 67 -23.04 6.82 -5.83
C SER A 67 -21.93 7.14 -4.82
N HIS A 68 -21.13 6.16 -4.40
CA HIS A 68 -20.06 6.38 -3.43
C HIS A 68 -18.85 7.03 -4.10
N ARG A 69 -18.28 8.03 -3.42
CA ARG A 69 -17.12 8.81 -3.82
C ARG A 69 -16.17 8.87 -2.63
N LEU A 70 -15.07 8.13 -2.69
CA LEU A 70 -14.17 7.95 -1.55
C LEU A 70 -12.78 8.46 -1.91
N THR A 71 -12.14 9.11 -0.95
CA THR A 71 -10.71 9.44 -0.95
C THR A 71 -10.09 8.92 0.33
N GLN A 72 -8.76 9.00 0.46
CA GLN A 72 -7.95 8.39 1.53
C GLN A 72 -7.81 6.88 1.39
N SER A 73 -6.58 6.41 1.23
CA SER A 73 -6.26 4.99 0.98
C SER A 73 -6.84 4.06 2.06
N ASN A 74 -6.68 4.41 3.34
CA ASN A 74 -7.19 3.63 4.46
C ASN A 74 -8.73 3.58 4.50
N ALA A 75 -9.42 4.65 4.10
CA ALA A 75 -10.88 4.66 4.02
C ALA A 75 -11.39 3.79 2.87
N ILE A 76 -10.70 3.84 1.72
CA ILE A 76 -10.98 2.98 0.56
C ILE A 76 -10.78 1.50 0.90
N LEU A 77 -9.66 1.16 1.54
CA LEU A 77 -9.39 -0.21 2.00
C LEU A 77 -10.48 -0.71 2.95
N ARG A 78 -10.84 0.09 3.97
CA ARG A 78 -11.91 -0.26 4.91
C ARG A 78 -13.27 -0.40 4.22
N TYR A 79 -13.57 0.42 3.22
CA TYR A 79 -14.80 0.32 2.43
C TYR A 79 -14.90 -1.02 1.69
N ILE A 80 -13.84 -1.40 0.98
CA ILE A 80 -13.78 -2.70 0.30
C ILE A 80 -13.86 -3.83 1.33
N ALA A 81 -13.07 -3.74 2.40
CA ALA A 81 -13.02 -4.76 3.45
C ALA A 81 -14.40 -5.05 4.09
N ARG A 82 -15.19 -4.00 4.37
CA ARG A 82 -16.54 -4.15 4.95
C ARG A 82 -17.50 -4.92 4.04
N LYS A 83 -17.35 -4.84 2.72
CA LYS A 83 -18.18 -5.62 1.78
C LYS A 83 -17.86 -7.11 1.79
N HIS A 84 -16.70 -7.48 2.31
CA HIS A 84 -16.17 -8.85 2.26
C HIS A 84 -15.84 -9.41 3.65
N ASN A 85 -16.28 -8.74 4.73
CA ASN A 85 -16.01 -9.14 6.13
C ASN A 85 -14.51 -9.28 6.46
N LEU A 86 -13.68 -8.36 5.96
CA LEU A 86 -12.21 -8.38 6.13
C LEU A 86 -11.70 -7.33 7.16
N CYS A 87 -12.50 -6.95 8.16
CA CYS A 87 -12.18 -5.84 9.09
C CYS A 87 -11.71 -6.29 10.49
N GLY A 88 -11.69 -7.59 10.78
CA GLY A 88 -11.65 -8.08 12.16
C GLY A 88 -13.06 -8.22 12.74
N GLU A 89 -13.30 -9.30 13.46
CA GLU A 89 -14.62 -9.68 14.00
C GLU A 89 -14.67 -9.40 15.51
N THR A 90 -13.65 -9.82 16.26
CA THR A 90 -13.58 -9.59 17.72
C THR A 90 -13.02 -8.21 18.04
N GLU A 91 -13.18 -7.77 19.29
CA GLU A 91 -12.61 -6.51 19.75
C GLU A 91 -11.08 -6.53 19.67
N GLU A 92 -10.46 -7.66 20.03
CA GLU A 92 -9.02 -7.85 19.94
C GLU A 92 -8.52 -7.75 18.49
N GLU A 93 -9.24 -8.34 17.54
CA GLU A 93 -8.88 -8.23 16.11
C GLU A 93 -9.01 -6.79 15.62
N LYS A 94 -10.07 -6.07 16.02
CA LYS A 94 -10.27 -4.65 15.66
C LYS A 94 -9.17 -3.76 16.22
N ILE A 95 -8.80 -3.95 17.49
CA ILE A 95 -7.69 -3.23 18.12
C ILE A 95 -6.40 -3.46 17.31
N ARG A 96 -6.12 -4.71 16.93
CA ARG A 96 -4.92 -5.04 16.16
C ARG A 96 -4.92 -4.42 14.78
N VAL A 97 -6.06 -4.44 14.10
CA VAL A 97 -6.26 -3.78 12.81
C VAL A 97 -6.03 -2.28 12.94
N ASP A 98 -6.62 -1.63 13.94
CA ASP A 98 -6.54 -0.18 14.09
C ASP A 98 -5.13 0.29 14.45
N VAL A 99 -4.45 -0.40 15.37
CA VAL A 99 -3.03 -0.10 15.69
C VAL A 99 -2.17 -0.24 14.45
N LEU A 100 -2.29 -1.37 13.73
CA LEU A 100 -1.40 -1.67 12.62
C LEU A 100 -1.65 -0.79 11.39
N VAL A 101 -2.89 -0.38 11.12
CA VAL A 101 -3.19 0.57 10.04
C VAL A 101 -2.46 1.90 10.24
N ASN A 102 -2.43 2.40 11.48
CA ASN A 102 -1.75 3.66 11.78
C ASN A 102 -0.23 3.47 11.80
N GLN A 103 0.27 2.40 12.41
CA GLN A 103 1.71 2.10 12.42
C GLN A 103 2.28 1.91 11.01
N ALA A 104 1.55 1.22 10.13
CA ALA A 104 1.94 1.03 8.74
C ALA A 104 2.01 2.36 7.98
N MET A 105 1.09 3.29 8.26
CA MET A 105 1.09 4.62 7.65
C MET A 105 2.29 5.45 8.13
N ASP A 106 2.59 5.44 9.43
CA ASP A 106 3.76 6.14 9.98
C ASP A 106 5.05 5.59 9.36
N THR A 107 5.22 4.27 9.32
CA THR A 107 6.35 3.62 8.66
C THR A 107 6.46 3.98 7.17
N SER A 108 5.35 4.02 6.43
CA SER A 108 5.33 4.42 5.02
C SER A 108 5.81 5.86 4.82
N ASN A 109 5.30 6.77 5.65
CA ASN A 109 5.59 8.19 5.58
C ASN A 109 7.05 8.49 5.95
N GLU A 110 7.62 7.77 6.91
CA GLU A 110 9.04 7.89 7.26
C GLU A 110 9.95 7.51 6.07
N LEU A 111 9.72 6.35 5.44
CA LEU A 111 10.49 5.94 4.26
C LEU A 111 10.31 6.94 3.10
N ALA A 112 9.08 7.36 2.84
CA ALA A 112 8.80 8.34 1.80
C ALA A 112 9.55 9.66 2.05
N THR A 113 9.58 10.15 3.30
CA THR A 113 10.33 11.36 3.67
C THR A 113 11.80 11.26 3.29
N VAL A 114 12.42 10.10 3.54
CA VAL A 114 13.82 9.84 3.15
C VAL A 114 13.95 9.80 1.63
N CYS A 115 13.11 9.03 0.93
CA CYS A 115 13.21 8.82 -0.52
C CYS A 115 12.91 10.06 -1.37
N TYR A 116 12.12 11.01 -0.87
CA TYR A 116 11.83 12.28 -1.55
C TYR A 116 12.81 13.40 -1.18
N SER A 117 13.65 13.21 -0.15
CA SER A 117 14.58 14.24 0.29
C SER A 117 15.73 14.44 -0.70
N PRO A 118 16.11 15.69 -1.04
CA PRO A 118 17.33 15.96 -1.80
C PRO A 118 18.61 15.52 -1.05
N ASP A 119 18.52 15.36 0.27
CA ASP A 119 19.60 14.85 1.14
C ASP A 119 19.53 13.32 1.34
N PHE A 120 18.86 12.57 0.45
CA PHE A 120 18.67 11.11 0.53
C PHE A 120 19.95 10.35 0.93
N GLU A 121 21.08 10.61 0.28
CA GLU A 121 22.35 9.92 0.56
C GLU A 121 22.88 10.16 1.99
N LYS A 122 22.53 11.29 2.61
CA LYS A 122 22.89 11.59 4.00
C LYS A 122 21.94 10.95 5.00
N LEU A 123 20.65 10.88 4.66
CA LEU A 123 19.60 10.35 5.54
C LEU A 123 19.49 8.83 5.51
N LYS A 124 19.84 8.21 4.37
CA LYS A 124 19.73 6.76 4.15
C LYS A 124 20.46 5.93 5.21
N PRO A 125 21.72 6.20 5.60
CA PRO A 125 22.41 5.38 6.60
C PRO A 125 21.70 5.35 7.96
N GLU A 126 21.18 6.49 8.42
CA GLU A 126 20.43 6.57 9.67
C GLU A 126 19.13 5.77 9.57
N TYR A 127 18.41 5.88 8.45
CA TYR A 127 17.20 5.10 8.23
C TYR A 127 17.48 3.59 8.22
N LEU A 128 18.53 3.15 7.50
CA LEU A 128 18.95 1.73 7.48
C LEU A 128 19.24 1.18 8.88
N ASN A 129 19.87 1.98 9.75
CA ASN A 129 20.15 1.57 11.14
C ASN A 129 18.87 1.38 11.99
N ARG A 130 17.76 2.04 11.64
CA ARG A 130 16.47 1.93 12.34
C ARG A 130 15.61 0.76 11.85
N ILE A 131 15.84 0.24 10.63
CA ILE A 131 15.05 -0.84 10.04
C ILE A 131 15.02 -2.10 10.93
N PRO A 132 16.12 -2.60 11.52
CA PRO A 132 16.09 -3.80 12.35
C PRO A 132 15.13 -3.69 13.56
N GLU A 133 15.14 -2.55 14.26
CA GLU A 133 14.23 -2.30 15.38
C GLU A 133 12.77 -2.26 14.90
N MET A 134 12.52 -1.57 13.79
CA MET A 134 11.19 -1.50 13.18
C MET A 134 10.66 -2.89 12.79
N MET A 135 11.47 -3.70 12.09
CA MET A 135 11.08 -5.06 11.71
C MET A 135 10.90 -5.98 12.92
N THR A 136 11.62 -5.73 14.01
CA THR A 136 11.41 -6.43 15.29
C THR A 136 10.01 -6.16 15.82
N CYS A 137 9.56 -4.90 15.84
CA CYS A 137 8.20 -4.56 16.29
C CYS A 137 7.11 -5.26 15.45
N TYR A 138 7.23 -5.27 14.10
CA TYR A 138 6.29 -6.00 13.25
C TYR A 138 6.32 -7.51 13.49
N SER A 139 7.51 -8.09 13.63
CA SER A 139 7.71 -9.52 13.88
C SER A 139 7.09 -9.95 15.22
N GLU A 140 7.35 -9.22 16.29
CA GLU A 140 6.79 -9.50 17.62
C GLU A 140 5.27 -9.33 17.61
N PHE A 141 4.77 -8.28 16.94
CA PHE A 141 3.34 -8.04 16.83
C PHE A 141 2.62 -9.16 16.08
N LEU A 142 3.17 -9.67 14.97
CA LEU A 142 2.66 -10.83 14.25
C LEU A 142 2.74 -12.09 15.13
N GLY A 143 3.91 -12.33 15.73
CA GLY A 143 4.20 -13.49 16.55
C GLY A 143 4.12 -14.78 15.73
N LYS A 144 3.28 -15.72 16.18
CA LYS A 144 3.04 -17.02 15.53
C LYS A 144 1.78 -17.06 14.67
N ARG A 145 1.07 -15.94 14.54
CA ARG A 145 -0.20 -15.88 13.81
C ARG A 145 0.05 -15.99 12.31
N PRO A 146 -0.89 -16.58 11.54
CA PRO A 146 -0.78 -16.58 10.08
C PRO A 146 -1.00 -15.18 9.49
N TRP A 147 -1.81 -14.34 10.15
CA TRP A 147 -2.18 -12.99 9.73
C TRP A 147 -2.07 -12.01 10.90
N PHE A 148 -1.97 -10.73 10.61
CA PHE A 148 -1.70 -9.72 11.61
C PHE A 148 -2.86 -9.50 12.58
N ALA A 149 -4.11 -9.62 12.13
CA ALA A 149 -5.26 -9.49 13.03
C ALA A 149 -5.47 -10.74 13.89
N GLY A 150 -5.19 -11.94 13.37
CA GLY A 150 -5.54 -13.20 14.00
C GLY A 150 -5.34 -14.40 13.07
N ASP A 151 -6.30 -15.33 13.10
CA ASP A 151 -6.28 -16.53 12.25
C ASP A 151 -6.88 -16.29 10.86
N LYS A 152 -7.60 -15.17 10.68
CA LYS A 152 -8.24 -14.78 9.42
C LYS A 152 -7.51 -13.61 8.78
N LEU A 153 -7.45 -13.65 7.44
CA LEU A 153 -6.95 -12.55 6.63
C LEU A 153 -7.88 -11.34 6.76
N THR A 154 -7.31 -10.16 6.87
CA THR A 154 -8.01 -8.87 6.91
C THR A 154 -7.36 -7.88 5.94
N PHE A 155 -7.98 -6.71 5.75
CA PHE A 155 -7.39 -5.71 4.85
C PHE A 155 -6.03 -5.18 5.32
N VAL A 156 -5.74 -5.23 6.63
CA VAL A 156 -4.47 -4.73 7.16
C VAL A 156 -3.29 -5.60 6.75
N ASP A 157 -3.51 -6.87 6.42
CA ASP A 157 -2.46 -7.74 5.90
C ASP A 157 -1.96 -7.27 4.51
N PHE A 158 -2.81 -6.65 3.70
CA PHE A 158 -2.38 -6.05 2.42
C PHE A 158 -1.56 -4.78 2.61
N LEU A 159 -1.86 -3.99 3.65
CA LEU A 159 -1.03 -2.85 4.05
C LEU A 159 0.31 -3.33 4.59
N ALA A 160 0.30 -4.29 5.51
CA ALA A 160 1.52 -4.84 6.08
C ALA A 160 2.42 -5.49 5.02
N TYR A 161 1.83 -6.21 4.06
CA TYR A 161 2.55 -6.73 2.90
C TYR A 161 3.25 -5.60 2.12
N ASP A 162 2.51 -4.54 1.76
CA ASP A 162 3.08 -3.43 0.99
C ASP A 162 4.24 -2.77 1.74
N ILE A 163 4.11 -2.54 3.05
CA ILE A 163 5.18 -1.96 3.87
C ILE A 163 6.40 -2.87 3.95
N LEU A 164 6.21 -4.14 4.28
CA LEU A 164 7.32 -5.09 4.41
C LEU A 164 8.02 -5.31 3.06
N ASP A 165 7.27 -5.37 1.97
CA ASP A 165 7.82 -5.50 0.63
C ASP A 165 8.56 -4.23 0.18
N LEU A 166 8.05 -3.04 0.48
CA LEU A 166 8.78 -1.78 0.23
C LEU A 166 10.13 -1.76 0.96
N HIS A 167 10.17 -2.22 2.22
CA HIS A 167 11.42 -2.31 2.97
C HIS A 167 12.34 -3.40 2.41
N ARG A 168 11.80 -4.55 1.99
CA ARG A 168 12.56 -5.59 1.27
C ARG A 168 13.15 -5.07 -0.04
N ILE A 169 12.47 -4.19 -0.77
CA ILE A 169 13.03 -3.59 -1.98
C ILE A 169 14.10 -2.55 -1.64
N PHE A 170 13.93 -1.81 -0.54
CA PHE A 170 14.88 -0.78 -0.10
C PHE A 170 16.18 -1.37 0.49
N GLU A 171 16.05 -2.41 1.31
CA GLU A 171 17.13 -3.17 1.95
C GLU A 171 16.81 -4.67 1.86
N PRO A 172 17.32 -5.38 0.83
CA PRO A 172 16.96 -6.77 0.53
C PRO A 172 17.12 -7.77 1.66
N THR A 173 18.05 -7.52 2.59
CA THR A 173 18.33 -8.43 3.70
C THR A 173 17.54 -8.11 4.97
N CYS A 174 16.70 -7.06 4.98
CA CYS A 174 16.06 -6.56 6.20
C CYS A 174 15.11 -7.56 6.88
N LEU A 175 14.65 -8.58 6.17
CA LEU A 175 13.74 -9.60 6.69
C LEU A 175 14.44 -10.93 7.05
N ASP A 176 15.74 -11.09 6.78
CA ASP A 176 16.42 -12.39 6.91
C ASP A 176 16.42 -12.93 8.35
N ALA A 177 16.51 -12.03 9.33
CA ALA A 177 16.43 -12.38 10.75
C ALA A 177 15.01 -12.74 11.24
N PHE A 178 13.97 -12.45 10.45
CA PHE A 178 12.56 -12.54 10.87
C PHE A 178 11.82 -13.59 10.05
N TRP A 179 11.96 -14.86 10.44
CA TRP A 179 11.36 -16.00 9.73
C TRP A 179 9.84 -15.85 9.53
N ASN A 180 9.12 -15.35 10.54
CA ASN A 180 7.67 -15.17 10.51
C ASN A 180 7.23 -14.06 9.52
N LEU A 181 8.02 -12.99 9.37
CA LEU A 181 7.76 -11.97 8.36
C LEU A 181 8.03 -12.48 6.94
N ARG A 182 9.10 -13.28 6.75
CA ARG A 182 9.36 -13.94 5.45
C ARG A 182 8.26 -14.94 5.09
N ASP A 183 7.80 -15.72 6.06
CA ASP A 183 6.67 -16.64 5.89
C ASP A 183 5.38 -15.87 5.58
N PHE A 184 5.13 -14.74 6.24
CA PHE A 184 3.98 -13.88 5.97
C PHE A 184 3.99 -13.35 4.53
N ILE A 185 5.12 -12.80 4.06
CA ILE A 185 5.29 -12.35 2.68
C ILE A 185 4.97 -13.48 1.69
N THR A 186 5.59 -14.64 1.90
CA THR A 186 5.39 -15.84 1.06
C THR A 186 3.92 -16.28 1.06
N ARG A 187 3.25 -16.18 2.21
CA ARG A 187 1.83 -16.53 2.36
C ARG A 187 0.91 -15.60 1.59
N VAL A 188 1.14 -14.29 1.63
CA VAL A 188 0.37 -13.30 0.87
C VAL A 188 0.57 -13.51 -0.64
N GLU A 189 1.81 -13.64 -1.09
CA GLU A 189 2.15 -13.86 -2.51
C GLU A 189 1.63 -15.21 -3.03
N GLY A 190 1.48 -16.19 -2.13
CA GLY A 190 0.92 -17.52 -2.40
C GLY A 190 -0.60 -17.57 -2.49
N LEU A 191 -1.34 -16.51 -2.08
CA LEU A 191 -2.80 -16.47 -2.25
C LEU A 191 -3.13 -16.56 -3.75
N SER A 192 -3.98 -17.51 -4.15
CA SER A 192 -4.21 -17.84 -5.56
C SER A 192 -4.56 -16.63 -6.44
N LYS A 193 -5.39 -15.72 -5.94
CA LYS A 193 -5.75 -14.46 -6.62
C LYS A 193 -4.59 -13.49 -6.73
N ILE A 194 -3.78 -13.37 -5.68
CA ILE A 194 -2.61 -12.48 -5.65
C ILE A 194 -1.50 -13.02 -6.54
N SER A 195 -1.17 -14.31 -6.45
CA SER A 195 -0.20 -14.97 -7.32
C SER A 195 -0.58 -14.83 -8.80
N ALA A 196 -1.86 -14.99 -9.14
CA ALA A 196 -2.36 -14.80 -10.50
C ALA A 196 -2.25 -13.34 -10.95
N TYR A 197 -2.59 -12.39 -10.08
CA TYR A 197 -2.48 -10.96 -10.36
C TYR A 197 -1.03 -10.55 -10.62
N MET A 198 -0.09 -10.94 -9.75
CA MET A 198 1.35 -10.63 -9.85
C MET A 198 2.01 -11.15 -11.14
N LYS A 199 1.45 -12.19 -11.75
CA LYS A 199 1.90 -12.75 -13.04
C LYS A 199 1.24 -12.09 -14.25
N SER A 200 0.28 -11.19 -14.04
CA SER A 200 -0.47 -10.52 -15.11
C SER A 200 0.16 -9.19 -15.49
N SER A 201 -0.18 -8.68 -16.68
CA SER A 201 0.24 -7.35 -17.13
C SER A 201 -0.38 -6.19 -16.35
N ARG A 202 -1.38 -6.45 -15.48
CA ARG A 202 -1.96 -5.44 -14.60
C ARG A 202 -1.10 -5.17 -13.37
N PHE A 203 -0.17 -6.08 -13.03
CA PHE A 203 0.64 -5.92 -11.83
C PHE A 203 1.63 -4.78 -11.97
N LEU A 204 1.42 -3.73 -11.18
CA LEU A 204 2.30 -2.56 -11.15
C LEU A 204 3.25 -2.66 -9.95
N ALA A 205 4.39 -3.31 -10.16
CA ALA A 205 5.46 -3.47 -9.17
C ALA A 205 6.26 -2.17 -8.91
N GLY A 206 6.35 -1.31 -9.92
CA GLY A 206 7.04 -0.03 -9.85
C GLY A 206 6.62 0.92 -10.99
N PRO A 207 7.06 2.19 -10.96
CA PRO A 207 7.93 2.79 -9.94
C PRO A 207 7.24 2.88 -8.57
N LEU A 208 8.02 2.90 -7.49
CA LEU A 208 7.51 2.88 -6.11
C LEU A 208 6.87 4.22 -5.72
N TYR A 209 7.53 5.29 -6.15
CA TYR A 209 7.19 6.68 -5.88
C TYR A 209 7.02 7.46 -7.18
N THR A 210 6.58 8.72 -7.06
CA THR A 210 6.47 9.61 -8.23
C THR A 210 7.85 9.99 -8.76
N LYS A 211 7.92 10.51 -10.00
CA LYS A 211 9.15 10.91 -10.69
C LYS A 211 10.02 11.96 -9.97
N ILE A 212 9.48 12.56 -8.91
CA ILE A 212 10.17 13.57 -8.09
C ILE A 212 11.05 12.91 -7.01
N ALA A 213 10.76 11.66 -6.63
CA ALA A 213 11.55 10.97 -5.62
C ALA A 213 12.99 10.74 -6.09
N VAL A 214 13.94 10.94 -5.18
CA VAL A 214 15.36 10.66 -5.43
C VAL A 214 15.60 9.15 -5.55
N TRP A 215 14.89 8.35 -4.76
CA TRP A 215 14.92 6.89 -4.83
C TRP A 215 13.53 6.32 -5.14
N GLY A 216 13.44 5.31 -5.99
CA GLY A 216 12.19 4.61 -6.32
C GLY A 216 11.24 5.36 -7.24
N GLY A 217 11.64 6.51 -7.81
CA GLY A 217 10.84 7.30 -8.76
C GLY A 217 10.98 6.89 -10.23
N LYS A 218 11.70 5.80 -10.53
CA LYS A 218 11.96 5.25 -11.86
C LYS A 218 11.76 3.74 -11.87
#